data_AF-A0A0P9RVA8-F1
#
_entry.id   AF-A0A0P9RVA8-F1
#
_cell.length_a   1.000
_cell.length_b   1.000
_cell.length_c   1.000
_cell.angle_alpha   90.00
_cell.angle_beta   90.00
_cell.angle_gamma   90.00
#
_symmetry.space_group_name_H-M   'P 1'
#
loop_
_entity.id
_entity.type
_entity.pdbx_description
1 polymer ?
#
loop_
_entity_poly.entity_id
_entity_poly.type
_entity_poly.pdbx_seq_one_letter_code
_entity_poly.pdbx_strand_id
1 'polypeptide(L)'
;MSSDIRSSTLHSEDSSPRYRQVSIGHPPIEVREEQGILHMRALEPLAQLSDRLLDRLVYWASIRPQQTFIAARDSRGGWRKVSYADMLTDVRAIAQSLLAYGLSAERPLALLSGNDIEHLQLALGAMYAGIPYCPVSPAYSVMSQDFAKLRHVCEVLQPGLVFVSEAAPFQRAIDAVIPADTPIITVRGQLAGRRPLSFASLFDQPVRSAWRP
;
A
#
# COMPACT_ATOMS: atom_id res chain seq x y z
N MET A 1 -47.19 -31.54 -41.82
CA MET A 1 -46.61 -30.53 -42.72
C MET A 1 -47.62 -29.39 -42.79
N SER A 2 -47.37 -28.13 -42.46
CA SER A 2 -46.14 -27.37 -42.26
C SER A 2 -46.47 -26.26 -41.25
N SER A 3 -45.75 -26.17 -40.13
CA SER A 3 -44.79 -25.10 -39.83
C SER A 3 -45.37 -23.68 -39.86
N ASP A 4 -45.71 -23.14 -38.68
CA ASP A 4 -45.50 -21.72 -38.42
C ASP A 4 -44.57 -21.58 -37.22
N ILE A 5 -43.34 -21.21 -37.56
CA ILE A 5 -42.21 -21.02 -36.66
C ILE A 5 -42.31 -19.61 -36.10
N ARG A 6 -42.37 -19.54 -34.76
CA ARG A 6 -41.87 -18.50 -33.85
C ARG A 6 -41.41 -17.17 -34.50
N SER A 7 -42.08 -16.09 -34.11
CA SER A 7 -41.40 -14.82 -33.84
C SER A 7 -42.02 -14.18 -32.61
N SER A 8 -41.66 -14.70 -31.44
CA SER A 8 -41.69 -13.91 -30.22
C SER A 8 -40.36 -13.17 -30.19
N THR A 9 -40.42 -11.87 -30.44
CA THR A 9 -39.38 -10.89 -30.19
C THR A 9 -38.90 -11.03 -28.74
N LEU A 10 -37.80 -11.76 -28.55
CA LEU A 10 -36.96 -11.61 -27.37
C LEU A 10 -36.46 -10.16 -27.41
N HIS A 11 -37.02 -9.31 -26.55
CA HIS A 11 -36.32 -8.10 -26.14
C HIS A 11 -35.00 -8.56 -25.53
N SER A 12 -33.93 -8.49 -26.31
CA SER A 12 -32.60 -8.37 -25.75
C SER A 12 -32.57 -7.03 -25.04
N GLU A 13 -32.84 -7.04 -23.74
CA GLU A 13 -32.42 -5.94 -22.88
C GLU A 13 -30.91 -5.81 -23.07
N ASP A 14 -30.55 -4.80 -23.85
CA ASP A 14 -29.20 -4.37 -24.14
C ASP A 14 -28.60 -3.87 -22.81
N SER A 15 -28.16 -4.83 -21.97
CA SER A 15 -27.53 -4.55 -20.68
C SER A 15 -26.10 -4.05 -20.92
N SER A 16 -26.03 -2.87 -21.52
CA SER A 16 -24.79 -2.10 -21.58
C SER A 16 -24.24 -1.98 -20.15
N PRO A 17 -22.96 -2.32 -19.93
CA PRO A 17 -22.37 -2.27 -18.61
C PRO A 17 -22.51 -0.86 -18.02
N ARG A 18 -23.07 -0.76 -16.80
CA ARG A 18 -23.26 0.52 -16.11
C ARG A 18 -21.89 1.01 -15.61
N TYR A 19 -21.30 1.95 -16.34
CA TYR A 19 -20.11 2.63 -15.89
C TYR A 19 -20.45 3.72 -14.88
N ARG A 20 -19.65 3.83 -13.82
CA ARG A 20 -19.70 4.97 -12.90
C ARG A 20 -19.31 6.22 -13.69
N GLN A 21 -20.16 7.26 -13.67
CA GLN A 21 -19.71 8.57 -14.15
C GLN A 21 -18.49 9.00 -13.31
N VAL A 22 -17.36 9.14 -13.99
CA VAL A 22 -16.12 9.61 -13.41
C VAL A 22 -15.86 11.01 -13.96
N SER A 23 -15.55 11.95 -13.07
CA SER A 23 -15.04 13.26 -13.47
C SER A 23 -13.63 13.07 -14.01
N ILE A 24 -13.52 12.69 -15.28
CA ILE A 24 -12.25 12.75 -16.00
C ILE A 24 -12.08 14.22 -16.38
N GLY A 25 -11.01 14.84 -15.89
CA GLY A 25 -10.70 16.22 -16.24
C GLY A 25 -10.46 16.35 -17.75
N HIS A 26 -10.86 17.47 -18.34
CA HIS A 26 -10.47 17.88 -19.69
C HIS A 26 -9.44 19.01 -19.55
N PRO A 27 -8.19 18.71 -19.13
CA PRO A 27 -7.21 19.76 -18.95
C PRO A 27 -6.95 20.42 -20.32
N PRO A 28 -6.85 21.76 -20.37
CA PRO A 28 -6.51 22.43 -21.61
C PRO A 28 -5.10 21.96 -22.03
N ILE A 29 -4.99 21.49 -23.27
CA ILE A 29 -3.72 21.03 -23.85
C ILE A 29 -3.41 21.80 -25.13
N GLU A 30 -2.13 21.96 -25.39
CA GLU A 30 -1.59 22.35 -26.68
C GLU A 30 -1.00 21.11 -27.34
N VAL A 31 -1.37 20.89 -28.61
CA VAL A 31 -0.82 19.83 -29.44
C VAL A 31 -0.16 20.49 -30.65
N ARG A 32 1.08 20.11 -30.93
CA ARG A 32 1.85 20.56 -32.11
C ARG A 32 2.45 19.35 -32.81
N GLU A 33 2.52 19.40 -34.12
CA GLU A 33 3.21 18.39 -34.92
C GLU A 33 4.42 19.03 -35.60
N GLU A 34 5.60 18.47 -35.37
CA GLU A 34 6.86 18.91 -35.98
C GLU A 34 7.59 17.69 -36.54
N GLN A 35 7.87 17.70 -37.85
CA GLN A 35 8.59 16.62 -38.54
C GLN A 35 7.96 15.22 -38.34
N GLY A 36 6.62 15.14 -38.22
CA GLY A 36 5.89 13.90 -37.97
C GLY A 36 5.88 13.43 -36.51
N ILE A 37 6.39 14.25 -35.58
CA ILE A 37 6.37 13.99 -34.13
C ILE A 37 5.29 14.87 -33.49
N LEU A 38 4.41 14.25 -32.70
CA LEU A 38 3.34 14.93 -31.98
C LEU A 38 3.80 15.31 -30.56
N HIS A 39 3.87 16.60 -30.30
CA HIS A 39 4.17 17.19 -29.01
C HIS A 39 2.87 17.60 -28.31
N MET A 40 2.68 17.15 -27.08
CA MET A 40 1.53 17.50 -26.25
C MET A 40 1.99 18.15 -24.95
N ARG A 41 1.39 19.30 -24.61
CA ARG A 41 1.71 20.06 -23.39
C ARG A 41 0.43 20.47 -22.67
N ALA A 42 0.37 20.25 -21.36
CA ALA A 42 -0.68 20.83 -20.52
C ALA A 42 -0.54 22.36 -20.47
N LEU A 43 -1.64 23.07 -20.67
CA LEU A 43 -1.69 24.54 -20.57
C LEU A 43 -1.90 25.02 -19.14
N GLU A 44 -2.46 24.16 -18.27
CA GLU A 44 -2.60 24.45 -16.84
C GLU A 44 -1.21 24.49 -16.19
N PRO A 45 -0.83 25.62 -15.55
CA PRO A 45 0.43 25.70 -14.83
C PRO A 45 0.46 24.69 -13.70
N LEU A 46 1.59 24.00 -13.54
CA LEU A 46 1.80 23.12 -12.40
C LEU A 46 1.74 23.95 -11.11
N ALA A 47 0.80 23.62 -10.22
CA ALA A 47 0.73 24.24 -8.91
C ALA A 47 2.01 23.94 -8.10
N GLN A 48 2.29 24.77 -7.08
CA GLN A 48 3.41 24.53 -6.19
C GLN A 48 3.32 23.11 -5.61
N LEU A 49 4.34 22.31 -5.90
CA LEU A 49 4.47 20.97 -5.38
C LEU A 49 4.78 21.05 -3.90
N SER A 50 4.29 20.08 -3.15
CA SER A 50 4.74 19.89 -1.77
C SER A 50 6.17 19.38 -1.78
N ASP A 51 7.01 19.85 -0.85
CA ASP A 51 8.39 19.41 -0.75
C ASP A 51 8.47 17.91 -0.40
N ARG A 52 7.48 17.40 0.35
CA ARG A 52 7.38 15.99 0.73
C ARG A 52 6.00 15.45 0.43
N LEU A 53 5.94 14.18 0.01
CA LEU A 53 4.68 13.51 -0.31
C LEU A 53 3.69 13.53 0.88
N LEU A 54 4.19 13.34 2.10
CA LEU A 54 3.37 13.32 3.31
C LEU A 54 2.89 14.70 3.80
N ASP A 55 3.38 15.80 3.23
CA ASP A 55 2.83 17.12 3.56
C ASP A 55 1.35 17.21 3.18
N ARG A 56 0.91 16.45 2.16
CA ARG A 56 -0.50 16.35 1.80
C ARG A 56 -1.32 15.60 2.85
N LEU A 57 -0.78 14.56 3.47
CA LEU A 57 -1.44 13.88 4.59
C LEU A 57 -1.61 14.85 5.77
N VAL A 58 -0.55 15.60 6.11
CA VAL A 58 -0.57 16.60 7.19
C VAL A 58 -1.59 17.71 6.90
N TYR A 59 -1.58 18.25 5.68
CA TYR A 59 -2.52 19.27 5.23
C TYR A 59 -3.96 18.77 5.32
N TRP A 60 -4.28 17.60 4.78
CA TRP A 60 -5.67 17.13 4.80
C TRP A 60 -6.15 16.67 6.17
N ALA A 61 -5.24 16.20 7.04
CA ALA A 61 -5.56 15.94 8.44
C ALA A 61 -5.96 17.20 9.21
N SER A 62 -5.48 18.40 8.81
CA SER A 62 -5.93 19.66 9.42
C SER A 62 -7.21 20.21 8.78
N ILE A 63 -7.35 20.12 7.46
CA ILE A 63 -8.48 20.71 6.73
C ILE A 63 -9.75 19.83 6.78
N ARG A 64 -9.60 18.50 6.69
CA ARG A 64 -10.69 17.53 6.66
C ARG A 64 -10.35 16.31 7.53
N PRO A 65 -10.15 16.49 8.86
CA PRO A 65 -9.65 15.44 9.75
C PRO A 65 -10.47 14.15 9.68
N GLN A 66 -11.80 14.26 9.66
CA GLN A 66 -12.73 13.13 9.73
C GLN A 66 -13.06 12.51 8.37
N GLN A 67 -12.55 13.07 7.26
CA GLN A 67 -12.77 12.49 5.94
C GLN A 67 -12.04 11.15 5.84
N THR A 68 -12.70 10.14 5.27
CA THR A 68 -12.06 8.84 5.02
C THR A 68 -10.87 9.02 4.08
N PHE A 69 -9.68 8.65 4.56
CA PHE A 69 -8.45 8.60 3.78
C PHE A 69 -8.34 7.27 3.03
N ILE A 70 -8.54 6.16 3.75
CA ILE A 70 -8.55 4.81 3.18
C ILE A 70 -9.62 3.95 3.82
N ALA A 71 -10.14 2.97 3.07
CA ALA A 71 -11.02 1.96 3.57
C ALA A 71 -10.69 0.59 2.97
N ALA A 72 -10.83 -0.46 3.78
CA ALA A 72 -10.70 -1.85 3.35
C ALA A 72 -11.86 -2.68 3.91
N ARG A 73 -12.16 -3.80 3.25
CA ARG A 73 -13.15 -4.75 3.76
C ARG A 73 -12.58 -5.50 4.97
N ASP A 74 -13.40 -5.68 5.99
CA ASP A 74 -13.08 -6.59 7.09
C ASP A 74 -13.47 -8.04 6.74
N SER A 75 -13.12 -8.99 7.62
CA SER A 75 -13.41 -10.42 7.43
C SER A 75 -14.90 -10.77 7.47
N ARG A 76 -15.76 -9.84 7.93
CA ARG A 76 -17.22 -9.98 7.96
C ARG A 76 -17.88 -9.25 6.78
N GLY A 77 -17.09 -8.67 5.86
CA GLY A 77 -17.58 -7.89 4.72
C GLY A 77 -17.94 -6.44 5.05
N GLY A 78 -17.74 -5.99 6.29
CA GLY A 78 -17.89 -4.59 6.68
C GLY A 78 -16.78 -3.71 6.11
N TRP A 79 -16.90 -2.39 6.24
CA TRP A 79 -15.85 -1.44 5.86
C TRP A 79 -15.12 -0.97 7.11
N ARG A 80 -13.82 -1.25 7.18
CA ARG A 80 -12.91 -0.56 8.09
C ARG A 80 -12.41 0.70 7.39
N LYS A 81 -12.70 1.85 7.98
CA LYS A 81 -12.32 3.17 7.46
C LYS A 81 -11.29 3.80 8.39
N VAL A 82 -10.32 4.49 7.82
CA VAL A 82 -9.35 5.31 8.56
C VAL A 82 -9.49 6.74 8.06
N SER A 83 -9.67 7.68 9.00
CA SER A 83 -9.74 9.10 8.68
C SER A 83 -8.35 9.68 8.40
N TYR A 84 -8.27 10.89 7.84
CA TYR A 84 -6.97 11.59 7.68
C TYR A 84 -6.28 11.83 9.04
N ALA A 85 -7.05 12.19 10.08
CA ALA A 85 -6.50 12.45 11.40
C ALA A 85 -5.98 11.17 12.08
N ASP A 86 -6.72 10.06 11.97
CA ASP A 86 -6.30 8.77 12.52
C ASP A 86 -5.05 8.26 11.80
N MET A 87 -5.03 8.33 10.47
CA MET A 87 -3.85 7.93 9.68
C MET A 87 -2.61 8.72 10.08
N LEU A 88 -2.71 10.04 10.24
CA LEU A 88 -1.57 10.85 10.66
C LEU A 88 -1.08 10.49 12.08
N THR A 89 -2.01 10.16 12.98
CA THR A 89 -1.69 9.73 14.35
C THR A 89 -0.92 8.40 14.32
N ASP A 90 -1.43 7.42 13.57
CA ASP A 90 -0.82 6.10 13.42
C ASP A 90 0.56 6.19 12.76
N VAL A 91 0.68 6.96 11.68
CA VAL A 91 1.95 7.18 10.95
C VAL A 91 3.03 7.74 11.87
N ARG A 92 2.70 8.68 12.75
CA ARG A 92 3.66 9.26 13.70
C ARG A 92 4.12 8.26 14.75
N ALA A 93 3.20 7.46 15.30
CA ALA A 93 3.52 6.43 16.28
C ALA A 93 4.42 5.34 15.66
N ILE A 94 4.05 4.87 14.47
CA ILE A 94 4.84 3.89 13.71
C ILE A 94 6.22 4.45 13.39
N ALA A 95 6.30 5.68 12.86
CA ALA A 95 7.57 6.32 12.53
C ALA A 95 8.51 6.35 13.75
N GLN A 96 8.01 6.75 14.92
CA GLN A 96 8.76 6.76 16.17
C GLN A 96 9.26 5.36 16.55
N SER A 97 8.41 4.35 16.44
CA SER A 97 8.77 2.96 16.77
C SER A 97 9.81 2.39 15.79
N LEU A 98 9.73 2.72 14.50
CA LEU A 98 10.66 2.24 13.47
C LEU A 98 12.10 2.73 13.70
N LEU A 99 12.30 3.88 14.35
CA LEU A 99 13.63 4.40 14.66
C LEU A 99 14.46 3.46 15.56
N ALA A 100 13.81 2.58 16.34
CA ALA A 100 14.50 1.64 17.22
C ALA A 100 15.16 0.47 16.48
N TYR A 101 14.85 0.27 15.19
CA TYR A 101 15.32 -0.89 14.41
C TYR A 101 16.61 -0.60 13.59
N GLY A 102 17.13 0.63 13.64
CA GLY A 102 18.38 0.98 12.94
C GLY A 102 18.32 0.78 11.42
N LEU A 103 17.16 1.04 10.82
CA LEU A 103 16.92 0.84 9.39
C LEU A 103 17.63 1.90 8.54
N SER A 104 18.09 1.51 7.36
CA SER A 104 18.83 2.37 6.43
C SER A 104 18.57 1.98 4.97
N ALA A 105 19.23 2.63 4.02
CA ALA A 105 19.18 2.24 2.61
C ALA A 105 19.79 0.85 2.37
N GLU A 106 20.78 0.46 3.17
CA GLU A 106 21.44 -0.85 3.14
C GLU A 106 20.65 -1.92 3.90
N ARG A 107 19.80 -1.51 4.84
CA ARG A 107 18.95 -2.41 5.65
C ARG A 107 17.53 -1.85 5.77
N PRO A 108 16.76 -1.84 4.66
CA PRO A 108 15.46 -1.21 4.60
C PRO A 108 14.37 -2.07 5.26
N LEU A 109 13.18 -1.50 5.37
CA LEU A 109 11.95 -2.21 5.71
C LEU A 109 11.41 -2.96 4.48
N ALA A 110 11.25 -4.28 4.56
CA ALA A 110 10.56 -5.06 3.53
C ALA A 110 9.11 -5.38 3.92
N LEU A 111 8.15 -5.10 3.04
CA LEU A 111 6.73 -5.36 3.28
C LEU A 111 6.29 -6.59 2.46
N LEU A 112 6.17 -7.74 3.12
CA LEU A 112 5.73 -9.01 2.55
C LEU A 112 4.25 -9.21 2.89
N SER A 113 3.38 -8.40 2.29
CA SER A 113 1.94 -8.50 2.51
C SER A 113 1.14 -8.10 1.28
N GLY A 114 -0.11 -8.54 1.23
CA GLY A 114 -1.09 -8.02 0.28
C GLY A 114 -1.52 -6.60 0.62
N ASN A 115 -2.49 -6.10 -0.16
CA ASN A 115 -3.05 -4.76 0.05
C ASN A 115 -3.94 -4.76 1.30
N ASP A 116 -3.50 -4.07 2.34
CA ASP A 116 -4.30 -3.75 3.52
C ASP A 116 -3.93 -2.38 4.10
N ILE A 117 -4.65 -1.98 5.15
CA ILE A 117 -4.47 -0.68 5.80
C ILE A 117 -3.13 -0.64 6.54
N GLU A 118 -2.74 -1.74 7.19
CA GLU A 118 -1.51 -1.87 7.97
C GLU A 118 -0.25 -1.73 7.10
N HIS A 119 -0.25 -2.32 5.90
CA HIS A 119 0.80 -2.14 4.89
C HIS A 119 0.95 -0.65 4.56
N LEU A 120 -0.15 0.05 4.30
CA LEU A 120 -0.10 1.48 4.00
C LEU A 120 0.40 2.29 5.20
N GLN A 121 -0.08 1.98 6.41
CA GLN A 121 0.37 2.64 7.63
C GLN A 121 1.89 2.48 7.83
N LEU A 122 2.45 1.29 7.60
CA LEU A 122 3.90 1.04 7.67
C LEU A 122 4.68 1.78 6.57
N ALA A 123 4.18 1.76 5.33
CA ALA A 123 4.79 2.48 4.22
C ALA A 123 4.86 3.99 4.49
N LEU A 124 3.75 4.58 4.96
CA LEU A 124 3.68 6.00 5.31
C LEU A 124 4.51 6.30 6.57
N GLY A 125 4.52 5.43 7.57
CA GLY A 125 5.34 5.55 8.78
C GLY A 125 6.84 5.54 8.46
N ALA A 126 7.30 4.62 7.61
CA ALA A 126 8.67 4.56 7.14
C ALA A 126 9.06 5.84 6.37
N MET A 127 8.20 6.27 5.42
CA MET A 127 8.41 7.51 4.69
C MET A 127 8.46 8.74 5.61
N TYR A 128 7.63 8.78 6.65
CA TYR A 128 7.63 9.87 7.63
C TYR A 128 8.91 9.91 8.47
N ALA A 129 9.47 8.75 8.79
CA ALA A 129 10.75 8.61 9.49
C ALA A 129 11.98 8.79 8.59
N GLY A 130 11.80 8.94 7.26
CA GLY A 130 12.91 8.96 6.30
C GLY A 130 13.57 7.59 6.10
N ILE A 131 12.85 6.50 6.42
CA ILE A 131 13.32 5.12 6.30
C ILE A 131 12.93 4.55 4.94
N PRO A 132 13.88 4.02 4.15
CA PRO A 132 13.58 3.32 2.91
C PRO A 132 12.74 2.05 3.17
N TYR A 133 11.72 1.83 2.34
CA TYR A 133 10.91 0.63 2.38
C TYR A 133 10.72 0.03 0.98
N CYS A 134 10.50 -1.28 0.92
CA CYS A 134 10.25 -2.00 -0.32
C CYS A 134 9.02 -2.92 -0.17
N PRO A 135 7.92 -2.64 -0.89
CA PRO A 135 6.83 -3.59 -1.07
C PRO A 135 7.29 -4.80 -1.90
N VAL A 136 7.10 -6.00 -1.36
CA VAL A 136 7.43 -7.25 -2.05
C VAL A 136 6.15 -7.97 -2.41
N SER A 137 6.02 -8.36 -3.68
CA SER A 137 4.82 -9.05 -4.18
C SER A 137 4.54 -10.34 -3.38
N PRO A 138 3.31 -10.53 -2.84
CA PRO A 138 2.94 -11.77 -2.17
C PRO A 138 3.13 -13.02 -3.03
N ALA A 139 3.06 -12.90 -4.36
CA ALA A 139 3.26 -14.02 -5.28
C ALA A 139 4.66 -14.64 -5.17
N TYR A 140 5.66 -13.87 -4.72
CA TYR A 140 7.03 -14.39 -4.51
C TYR A 140 7.15 -15.23 -3.25
N SER A 141 6.14 -15.19 -2.38
CA SER A 141 6.05 -15.98 -1.15
C SER A 141 4.94 -17.03 -1.25
N VAL A 142 3.67 -16.62 -1.35
CA VAL A 142 2.52 -17.51 -1.20
C VAL A 142 2.32 -18.43 -2.40
N MET A 143 2.59 -17.95 -3.62
CA MET A 143 2.38 -18.71 -4.86
C MET A 143 3.66 -19.38 -5.38
N SER A 144 4.82 -19.05 -4.82
CA SER A 144 6.11 -19.56 -5.25
C SER A 144 6.42 -20.90 -4.57
N GLN A 145 7.03 -21.83 -5.32
CA GLN A 145 7.47 -23.11 -4.79
C GLN A 145 8.93 -23.11 -4.34
N ASP A 146 9.78 -22.36 -5.04
CA ASP A 146 11.24 -22.30 -4.85
C ASP A 146 11.72 -21.02 -4.14
N PHE A 147 10.86 -20.01 -4.02
CA PHE A 147 11.14 -18.68 -3.48
C PHE A 147 12.30 -17.95 -4.17
N ALA A 148 12.65 -18.30 -5.42
CA ALA A 148 13.83 -17.76 -6.09
C ALA A 148 13.78 -16.23 -6.23
N LYS A 149 12.61 -15.66 -6.56
CA LYS A 149 12.42 -14.21 -6.64
C LYS A 149 12.52 -13.54 -5.28
N LEU A 150 11.96 -14.14 -4.23
CA LEU A 150 12.06 -13.60 -2.88
C LEU A 150 13.52 -13.61 -2.40
N ARG A 151 14.24 -14.70 -2.67
CA ARG A 151 15.67 -14.82 -2.35
C ARG A 151 16.48 -13.72 -3.03
N HIS A 152 16.29 -13.53 -4.33
CA HIS A 152 16.96 -12.46 -5.06
C HIS A 152 16.65 -11.08 -4.48
N VAL A 153 15.38 -10.80 -4.15
CA VAL A 153 14.98 -9.55 -3.49
C VAL A 153 15.70 -9.37 -2.15
N CYS A 154 15.76 -10.39 -1.30
CA CYS A 154 16.43 -10.30 -0.01
C CYS A 154 17.96 -10.19 -0.14
N GLU A 155 18.57 -10.83 -1.15
CA GLU A 155 20.00 -10.71 -1.45
C GLU A 155 20.37 -9.27 -1.83
N VAL A 156 19.53 -8.61 -2.63
CA VAL A 156 19.76 -7.21 -3.05
C VAL A 156 19.44 -6.23 -1.92
N LEU A 157 18.31 -6.41 -1.23
CA LEU A 157 17.82 -5.43 -0.25
C LEU A 157 18.48 -5.58 1.12
N GLN A 158 18.90 -6.78 1.52
CA GLN A 158 19.37 -7.07 2.89
C GLN A 158 18.46 -6.50 4.00
N PRO A 159 17.16 -6.88 4.06
CA PRO A 159 16.18 -6.21 4.92
C PRO A 159 16.60 -6.16 6.41
N GLY A 160 16.47 -4.99 7.03
CA GLY A 160 16.69 -4.80 8.47
C GLY A 160 15.46 -5.14 9.32
N LEU A 161 14.28 -5.11 8.70
CA LEU A 161 12.99 -5.43 9.32
C LEU A 161 12.03 -5.93 8.24
N VAL A 162 11.22 -6.93 8.58
CA VAL A 162 10.19 -7.46 7.68
C VAL A 162 8.81 -7.25 8.31
N PHE A 163 7.83 -6.88 7.50
CA PHE A 163 6.43 -6.85 7.88
C PHE A 163 5.64 -7.91 7.11
N VAL A 164 4.76 -8.62 7.79
CA VAL A 164 3.80 -9.56 7.19
C VAL A 164 2.43 -9.37 7.81
N SER A 165 1.39 -9.18 7.00
CA SER A 165 0.04 -9.04 7.52
C SER A 165 -0.48 -10.34 8.14
N GLU A 166 -0.35 -11.47 7.44
CA GLU A 166 -0.78 -12.78 7.92
C GLU A 166 0.38 -13.74 8.00
N ALA A 167 0.71 -14.23 9.19
CA ALA A 167 1.87 -15.08 9.41
C ALA A 167 1.78 -16.40 8.64
N ALA A 168 0.63 -17.09 8.72
CA ALA A 168 0.52 -18.48 8.29
C ALA A 168 0.82 -18.69 6.79
N PRO A 169 0.28 -17.88 5.85
CA PRO A 169 0.58 -18.05 4.42
C PRO A 169 2.05 -17.81 4.05
N PHE A 170 2.80 -17.05 4.87
CA PHE A 170 4.18 -16.63 4.57
C PHE A 170 5.24 -17.45 5.32
N GLN A 171 4.86 -18.30 6.29
CA GLN A 171 5.78 -19.08 7.12
C GLN A 171 6.86 -19.80 6.29
N ARG A 172 6.46 -20.57 5.28
CA ARG A 172 7.39 -21.35 4.43
C ARG A 172 8.43 -20.49 3.73
N ALA A 173 8.01 -19.33 3.22
CA ALA A 173 8.89 -18.41 2.50
C ALA A 173 9.85 -17.71 3.46
N ILE A 174 9.35 -17.31 4.64
CA ILE A 174 10.16 -16.72 5.71
C ILE A 174 11.24 -17.68 6.19
N ASP A 175 10.89 -18.94 6.45
CA ASP A 175 11.84 -19.95 6.93
C ASP A 175 12.92 -20.25 5.89
N ALA A 176 12.58 -20.18 4.61
CA ALA A 176 13.49 -20.50 3.51
C ALA A 176 14.43 -19.36 3.10
N VAL A 177 14.06 -18.09 3.38
CA VAL A 177 14.75 -16.93 2.81
C VAL A 177 15.19 -15.90 3.84
N ILE A 178 14.39 -15.64 4.87
CA ILE A 178 14.65 -14.54 5.80
C ILE A 178 15.60 -15.01 6.91
N PRO A 179 16.75 -14.36 7.15
CA PRO A 179 17.68 -14.74 8.22
C PRO A 179 17.00 -14.80 9.60
N ALA A 180 17.44 -15.73 10.46
CA ALA A 180 16.81 -16.02 11.76
C ALA A 180 16.73 -14.80 12.70
N ASP A 181 17.73 -13.92 12.62
CA ASP A 181 17.93 -12.72 13.43
C ASP A 181 17.20 -11.48 12.88
N THR A 182 16.66 -11.54 11.66
CA THR A 182 15.89 -10.42 11.10
C THR A 182 14.53 -10.32 11.83
N PRO A 183 14.23 -9.19 12.49
CA PRO A 183 12.95 -9.01 13.16
C PRO A 183 11.80 -9.01 12.15
N ILE A 184 10.66 -9.58 12.55
CA ILE A 184 9.46 -9.68 11.71
C ILE A 184 8.24 -9.23 12.50
N ILE A 185 7.54 -8.22 12.00
CA ILE A 185 6.28 -7.71 12.55
C ILE A 185 5.10 -8.43 11.89
N THR A 186 4.19 -8.97 12.70
CA THR A 186 2.96 -9.60 12.21
C THR A 186 1.69 -8.88 12.69
N VAL A 187 0.66 -8.81 11.83
CA VAL A 187 -0.68 -8.32 12.25
C VAL A 187 -1.52 -9.47 12.80
N ARG A 188 -1.66 -10.54 12.00
CA ARG A 188 -2.48 -11.72 12.32
C ARG A 188 -1.62 -12.97 12.42
N GLY A 189 -1.74 -13.65 13.55
CA GLY A 189 -1.00 -14.88 13.83
C GLY A 189 0.45 -14.64 14.24
N GLN A 190 1.17 -15.74 14.44
CA GLN A 190 2.57 -15.77 14.87
C GLN A 190 3.35 -16.71 13.95
N LEU A 191 4.64 -16.41 13.78
CA LEU A 191 5.56 -17.25 13.02
C LEU A 191 6.25 -18.24 13.96
N ALA A 192 6.15 -19.52 13.66
CA ALA A 192 6.83 -20.56 14.42
C ALA A 192 8.35 -20.35 14.37
N GLY A 193 9.03 -20.54 15.51
CA GLY A 193 10.49 -20.38 15.61
C GLY A 193 11.00 -18.93 15.55
N ARG A 194 10.11 -17.93 15.53
CA ARG A 194 10.47 -16.51 15.51
C ARG A 194 10.04 -15.83 16.82
N ARG A 195 10.81 -14.81 17.23
CA ARG A 195 10.40 -13.94 18.34
C ARG A 195 9.12 -13.19 17.94
N PRO A 196 8.05 -13.21 18.74
CA PRO A 196 6.82 -12.51 18.39
C PRO A 196 7.03 -10.99 18.48
N LEU A 197 6.72 -10.28 17.40
CA LEU A 197 6.59 -8.82 17.35
C LEU A 197 5.27 -8.52 16.65
N SER A 198 4.31 -7.94 17.39
CA SER A 198 3.00 -7.62 16.84
C SER A 198 2.97 -6.21 16.26
N PHE A 199 2.17 -5.99 15.22
CA PHE A 199 1.92 -4.66 14.66
C PHE A 199 1.38 -3.69 15.72
N ALA A 200 0.52 -4.19 16.62
CA ALA A 200 -0.03 -3.38 17.72
C ALA A 200 1.06 -2.77 18.62
N SER A 201 2.20 -3.44 18.80
CA SER A 201 3.29 -2.92 19.63
C SER A 201 3.95 -1.65 19.08
N LEU A 202 3.73 -1.31 17.80
CA LEU A 202 4.23 -0.08 17.20
C LEU A 202 3.54 1.18 17.74
N PHE A 203 2.39 1.03 18.41
CA PHE A 203 1.64 2.12 19.02
C PHE A 203 1.91 2.29 20.51
N ASP A 204 2.68 1.38 21.13
CA ASP A 204 2.93 1.39 22.57
C ASP A 204 4.02 2.41 22.99
N GLN A 205 4.80 2.93 22.03
CA GLN A 205 5.81 3.93 22.34
C GLN A 205 5.18 5.31 22.53
N PRO A 206 5.38 5.99 23.68
CA PRO A 206 4.96 7.37 23.82
C PRO A 206 5.68 8.22 22.77
N VAL A 207 4.92 8.96 21.97
CA VAL A 207 5.46 9.92 21.01
C VAL A 207 6.35 10.91 21.77
N ARG A 208 7.67 10.80 21.60
CA ARG A 208 8.60 11.74 22.22
C ARG A 208 8.43 13.07 21.52
N SER A 209 8.00 14.10 22.25
CA SER A 209 7.67 15.44 21.73
C SER A 209 8.87 16.23 21.14
N ALA A 210 10.02 15.59 20.94
CA ALA A 210 11.24 16.21 20.46
C ALA A 210 11.41 16.18 18.94
N TRP A 211 10.53 15.51 18.19
CA TRP A 211 10.63 15.48 16.73
C TRP A 211 9.81 16.61 16.10
N ARG A 212 10.50 17.64 15.62
CA ARG A 212 9.98 18.56 14.61
C ARG A 212 10.72 18.27 13.30
N PRO A 213 10.00 17.97 12.21
CA PRO A 213 10.63 17.81 10.90
C PRO A 213 11.29 19.11 10.42
#